data_AF-A0A1F9GUL3-F1
#
_entry.id   AF-A0A1F9GUL3-F1
#
_cell.length_a   1.000
_cell.length_b   1.000
_cell.length_c   1.000
_cell.angle_alpha   90.00
_cell.angle_beta   90.00
_cell.angle_gamma   90.00
#
_symmetry.space_group_name_H-M   'P 1'
#
loop_
_entity.id
_entity.type
_entity.pdbx_description
1 polymer ?
#
loop_
_entity_poly.entity_id
_entity_poly.type
_entity_poly.pdbx_seq_one_letter_code
_entity_poly.pdbx_strand_id
1 'polypeptide(L)'
;MIKSIKYATLLLGVTLLCGAGVKKCGLNFSHEKHLGFGLECADCHTAKTDGGYEHPTMQTCATCHDEVNSERGSQDCLLCHTDGDNYKIERTPAPKDLKEIHGFHASKECTTCHTNIYASNSSEDNNYPKASTCWLCHKNPHEGIGDHRLQKWN
;
A
#
# COMPACT_ATOMS: atom_id res chain seq x y z
N MET A 1 -66.76 27.01 -2.24
CA MET A 1 -66.32 26.17 -1.10
C MET A 1 -65.38 25.10 -1.67
N ILE A 2 -64.13 25.12 -1.18
CA ILE A 2 -63.08 24.07 -1.19
C ILE A 2 -62.63 23.50 -2.56
N LYS A 3 -61.51 24.03 -3.09
CA LYS A 3 -60.62 23.31 -4.03
C LYS A 3 -59.42 22.80 -3.24
N SER A 4 -59.32 21.49 -3.05
CA SER A 4 -58.18 20.82 -2.41
C SER A 4 -57.31 20.19 -3.49
N ILE A 5 -56.17 20.79 -3.85
CA ILE A 5 -55.14 20.12 -4.65
C ILE A 5 -53.80 20.30 -3.95
N LYS A 6 -53.16 19.14 -3.78
CA LYS A 6 -52.13 18.79 -2.82
C LYS A 6 -50.78 19.44 -3.19
N TYR A 7 -50.12 20.04 -2.21
CA TYR A 7 -48.72 20.46 -2.34
C TYR A 7 -47.83 19.24 -2.53
N ALA A 8 -47.30 19.06 -3.73
CA ALA A 8 -46.25 18.10 -4.03
C ALA A 8 -44.91 18.70 -3.57
N THR A 9 -44.49 18.39 -2.35
CA THR A 9 -43.11 18.61 -1.90
C THR A 9 -42.19 17.66 -2.65
N LEU A 10 -41.60 18.14 -3.73
CA LEU A 10 -40.54 17.46 -4.46
C LEU A 10 -39.21 17.70 -3.73
N LEU A 11 -38.91 16.86 -2.74
CA LEU A 11 -37.57 16.70 -2.19
C LEU A 11 -36.81 15.69 -3.07
N LEU A 12 -36.18 16.16 -4.14
CA LEU A 12 -35.04 15.50 -4.79
C LEU A 12 -33.85 16.42 -4.49
N GLY A 13 -33.04 16.17 -3.47
CA GLY A 13 -32.15 15.01 -3.44
C GLY A 13 -30.82 15.45 -4.02
N VAL A 14 -30.05 16.22 -3.24
CA VAL A 14 -28.66 16.59 -3.57
C VAL A 14 -27.84 15.31 -3.56
N THR A 15 -27.65 14.68 -4.72
CA THR A 15 -26.67 13.61 -4.89
C THR A 15 -25.30 14.26 -5.01
N LEU A 16 -24.63 14.35 -3.86
CA LEU A 16 -23.21 14.66 -3.75
C LEU A 16 -22.41 13.50 -4.39
N LEU A 17 -22.18 13.56 -5.70
CA LEU A 17 -21.20 12.72 -6.39
C LEU A 17 -19.80 13.31 -6.15
N CYS A 18 -19.26 13.11 -4.95
CA CYS A 18 -17.82 13.20 -4.70
C CYS A 18 -17.28 11.79 -4.48
N GLY A 19 -17.33 10.97 -5.53
CA GLY A 19 -16.54 9.75 -5.63
C GLY A 19 -15.20 10.10 -6.27
N ALA A 20 -14.31 10.78 -5.54
CA ALA A 20 -12.92 10.86 -5.96
C ALA A 20 -12.35 9.45 -5.88
N GLY A 21 -12.18 8.80 -7.03
CA GLY A 21 -11.64 7.45 -7.12
C GLY A 21 -10.29 7.38 -6.42
N VAL A 22 -10.16 6.47 -5.46
CA VAL A 22 -8.87 6.12 -4.87
C VAL A 22 -8.01 5.60 -6.01
N LYS A 23 -6.90 6.29 -6.29
CA LYS A 23 -5.95 5.83 -7.30
C LYS A 23 -5.38 4.49 -6.85
N LYS A 24 -5.68 3.45 -7.62
CA LYS A 24 -5.20 2.08 -7.40
C LYS A 24 -3.73 1.99 -7.74
N CYS A 25 -2.99 1.14 -7.01
CA CYS A 25 -1.63 0.77 -7.39
C CYS A 25 -1.75 -0.06 -8.67
N GLY A 26 -1.40 0.53 -9.82
CA GLY A 26 -1.68 0.01 -11.16
C GLY A 26 -0.91 -1.25 -11.58
N LEU A 27 -0.72 -2.19 -10.65
CA LEU A 27 0.11 -3.38 -10.74
C LEU A 27 -0.68 -4.61 -10.26
N ASN A 28 -0.52 -5.73 -10.94
CA ASN A 28 -0.96 -7.07 -10.59
C ASN A 28 0.22 -7.81 -9.97
N PHE A 29 0.35 -7.73 -8.64
CA PHE A 29 1.44 -8.38 -7.91
C PHE A 29 0.92 -9.02 -6.61
N SER A 30 1.49 -10.17 -6.25
CA SER A 30 1.13 -10.95 -5.06
C SER A 30 2.40 -11.41 -4.35
N HIS A 31 2.62 -10.97 -3.10
CA HIS A 31 3.71 -11.49 -2.27
C HIS A 31 3.49 -12.98 -1.99
N GLU A 32 2.27 -13.39 -1.64
CA GLU A 32 1.90 -14.78 -1.34
C GLU A 32 2.40 -15.75 -2.42
N LYS A 33 2.16 -15.44 -3.70
CA LYS A 33 2.62 -16.28 -4.82
C LYS A 33 4.14 -16.34 -4.93
N HIS A 34 4.82 -15.20 -4.87
CA HIS A 34 6.28 -15.12 -5.04
C HIS A 34 7.02 -15.79 -3.88
N LEU A 35 6.56 -15.57 -2.64
CA LEU A 35 7.07 -16.25 -1.46
C LEU A 35 6.77 -17.77 -1.53
N GLY A 36 5.64 -18.16 -2.13
CA GLY A 36 5.30 -19.57 -2.39
C GLY A 36 6.26 -20.29 -3.35
N PHE A 37 7.02 -19.55 -4.16
CA PHE A 37 8.10 -20.10 -4.99
C PHE A 37 9.44 -20.21 -4.24
N GLY A 38 9.48 -19.88 -2.95
CA GLY A 38 10.69 -19.93 -2.13
C GLY A 38 11.62 -18.74 -2.32
N LEU A 39 11.10 -17.62 -2.86
CA LEU A 39 11.82 -16.36 -2.89
C LEU A 39 11.89 -15.73 -1.50
N GLU A 40 13.01 -15.11 -1.21
CA GLU A 40 13.29 -14.39 0.03
C GLU A 40 13.05 -12.88 -0.16
N CYS A 41 12.84 -12.15 0.94
CA CYS A 41 12.59 -10.70 0.90
C CYS A 41 13.68 -9.94 0.13
N ALA A 42 14.93 -10.35 0.30
CA ALA A 42 16.12 -9.72 -0.28
C ALA A 42 16.30 -9.99 -1.78
N ASP A 43 15.58 -10.96 -2.35
CA ASP A 43 15.63 -11.22 -3.79
C ASP A 43 15.01 -10.06 -4.59
N CYS A 44 14.08 -9.32 -3.95
CA CYS A 44 13.38 -8.19 -4.56
C CYS A 44 13.70 -6.84 -3.88
N HIS A 45 13.88 -6.82 -2.55
CA HIS A 45 14.09 -5.59 -1.78
C HIS A 45 15.56 -5.35 -1.50
N THR A 46 16.12 -4.33 -2.17
CA THR A 46 17.51 -3.91 -1.97
C THR A 46 17.62 -2.93 -0.81
N ALA A 47 18.54 -3.19 0.12
CA ALA A 47 18.88 -2.27 1.18
C ALA A 47 19.57 -1.02 0.63
N LYS A 48 19.19 0.14 1.14
CA LYS A 48 19.78 1.44 0.81
C LYS A 48 20.88 1.81 1.80
N THR A 49 21.78 2.68 1.38
CA THR A 49 22.85 3.21 2.22
C THR A 49 22.35 4.04 3.41
N ASP A 50 21.14 4.60 3.32
CA ASP A 50 20.46 5.31 4.41
C ASP A 50 19.68 4.37 5.36
N GLY A 51 19.87 3.06 5.23
CA GLY A 51 19.24 2.05 6.07
C GLY A 51 17.80 1.73 5.68
N GLY A 52 17.22 2.37 4.66
CA GLY A 52 15.91 2.01 4.10
C GLY A 52 15.99 0.82 3.13
N TYR A 53 14.86 0.48 2.53
CA TYR A 53 14.78 -0.50 1.44
C TYR A 53 14.15 0.14 0.20
N GLU A 54 14.61 -0.25 -0.98
CA GLU A 54 13.99 0.14 -2.24
C GLU A 54 12.76 -0.73 -2.52
N HIS A 55 11.75 -0.11 -3.13
CA HIS A 55 10.69 -0.87 -3.76
C HIS A 55 11.24 -1.48 -5.05
N PRO A 56 10.87 -2.73 -5.38
CA PRO A 56 11.26 -3.38 -6.61
C PRO A 56 10.97 -2.50 -7.83
N THR A 57 11.87 -2.53 -8.79
CA THR A 57 11.71 -1.83 -10.08
C THR A 57 11.24 -2.84 -11.12
N MET A 58 10.85 -2.34 -12.30
CA MET A 58 10.55 -3.20 -13.44
C MET A 58 11.74 -4.13 -13.80
N GLN A 59 12.98 -3.66 -13.58
CA GLN A 59 14.19 -4.46 -13.79
C GLN A 59 14.29 -5.64 -12.82
N THR A 60 13.80 -5.50 -11.59
CA THR A 60 13.73 -6.61 -10.62
C THR A 60 12.85 -7.72 -11.18
N CYS A 61 11.69 -7.39 -11.75
CA CYS A 61 10.79 -8.37 -12.37
C CYS A 61 11.47 -9.06 -13.56
N ALA A 62 12.21 -8.30 -14.37
CA ALA A 62 12.93 -8.77 -15.55
C ALA A 62 14.09 -9.75 -15.24
N THR A 63 14.42 -9.98 -13.97
CA THR A 63 15.41 -11.00 -13.58
C THR A 63 14.90 -12.43 -13.78
N CYS A 64 13.57 -12.62 -13.71
CA CYS A 64 12.92 -13.93 -13.87
C CYS A 64 11.83 -13.91 -14.95
N HIS A 65 11.17 -12.77 -15.16
CA HIS A 65 10.12 -12.61 -16.16
C HIS A 65 10.67 -12.01 -17.45
N ASP A 66 11.13 -12.87 -18.36
CA ASP A 66 11.68 -12.47 -19.66
C ASP A 66 10.66 -11.68 -20.51
N GLU A 67 9.35 -11.86 -20.25
CA GLU A 67 8.27 -11.12 -20.91
C GLU A 67 8.38 -9.61 -20.72
N VAL A 68 9.00 -9.16 -19.62
CA VAL A 68 9.28 -7.75 -19.34
C VAL A 68 10.22 -7.13 -20.39
N ASN A 69 11.10 -7.94 -20.97
CA ASN A 69 12.06 -7.52 -22.00
C ASN A 69 11.54 -7.77 -23.43
N SER A 70 10.32 -8.30 -23.58
CA SER A 70 9.81 -8.67 -24.89
C SER A 70 9.50 -7.43 -25.75
N GLU A 71 9.92 -7.48 -27.02
CA GLU A 71 9.55 -6.46 -28.02
C GLU A 71 8.06 -6.55 -28.42
N ARG A 72 7.31 -7.55 -27.90
CA ARG A 72 5.89 -7.76 -28.17
C ARG A 72 5.05 -6.73 -27.41
N GLY A 73 4.75 -5.65 -28.11
CA GLY A 73 3.98 -4.52 -27.62
C GLY A 73 2.63 -4.87 -26.96
N SER A 74 2.36 -4.09 -25.91
CA SER A 74 1.07 -3.77 -25.25
C SER A 74 0.23 -4.87 -24.59
N GLN A 75 0.21 -6.11 -25.05
CA GLN A 75 -0.61 -7.15 -24.40
C GLN A 75 0.11 -7.80 -23.21
N ASP A 76 1.41 -8.07 -23.32
CA ASP A 76 2.19 -8.68 -22.24
C ASP A 76 2.37 -7.71 -21.06
N CYS A 77 2.31 -6.40 -21.31
CA CYS A 77 2.34 -5.38 -20.26
C CYS A 77 1.16 -5.54 -19.29
N LEU A 78 -0.01 -5.99 -19.75
CA LEU A 78 -1.20 -6.16 -18.92
C LEU A 78 -1.20 -7.45 -18.08
N LEU A 79 -0.19 -8.32 -18.25
CA LEU A 79 0.05 -9.42 -17.32
C LEU A 79 0.38 -8.87 -15.93
N CYS A 80 1.18 -7.80 -15.89
CA CYS A 80 1.63 -7.16 -14.66
C CYS A 80 0.94 -5.83 -14.40
N HIS A 81 0.46 -5.09 -15.40
CA HIS A 81 -0.22 -3.81 -15.19
C HIS A 81 -1.73 -3.96 -15.23
N THR A 82 -2.44 -3.24 -14.36
CA THR A 82 -3.91 -3.32 -14.28
C THR A 82 -4.61 -2.49 -15.36
N ASP A 83 -3.91 -1.56 -15.99
CA ASP A 83 -4.42 -0.72 -17.06
C ASP A 83 -3.35 -0.40 -18.11
N GLY A 84 -3.84 -0.02 -19.30
CA GLY A 84 -3.00 0.39 -20.42
C GLY A 84 -2.83 1.91 -20.55
N ASP A 85 -3.24 2.73 -19.55
CA ASP A 85 -2.99 4.18 -19.58
C ASP A 85 -1.52 4.46 -19.25
N ASN A 86 -0.66 4.25 -20.24
CA ASN A 86 0.78 4.38 -20.13
C ASN A 86 1.39 3.51 -19.01
N TYR A 87 0.67 2.47 -18.57
CA TYR A 87 1.13 1.49 -17.57
C TYR A 87 1.60 2.15 -16.26
N LYS A 88 0.93 3.24 -15.86
CA LYS A 88 1.34 4.03 -14.70
C LYS A 88 1.16 3.22 -13.41
N ILE A 89 2.21 3.17 -12.61
CA ILE A 89 2.15 2.65 -11.24
C ILE A 89 2.21 3.85 -10.28
N GLU A 90 1.08 4.15 -9.64
CA GLU A 90 1.04 5.13 -8.57
C GLU A 90 1.28 4.44 -7.22
N ARG A 91 2.38 4.83 -6.56
CA ARG A 91 2.75 4.33 -5.24
C ARG A 91 2.36 5.37 -4.20
N THR A 92 1.69 4.93 -3.14
CA THR A 92 1.53 5.78 -1.96
C THR A 92 2.87 5.79 -1.22
N PRO A 93 3.54 6.95 -1.07
CA PRO A 93 4.81 7.02 -0.36
C PRO A 93 4.64 6.53 1.07
N ALA A 94 5.69 5.90 1.61
CA ALA A 94 5.72 5.58 3.03
C ALA A 94 5.52 6.87 3.86
N PRO A 95 4.73 6.82 4.94
CA PRO A 95 4.66 7.91 5.91
C PRO A 95 6.06 8.34 6.34
N LYS A 96 6.28 9.65 6.50
CA LYS A 96 7.61 10.20 6.85
C LYS A 96 8.19 9.53 8.11
N ASP A 97 7.34 9.30 9.10
CA ASP A 97 7.72 8.70 10.38
C ASP A 97 8.15 7.22 10.26
N LEU A 98 7.84 6.55 9.16
CA LEU A 98 8.24 5.17 8.87
C LEU A 98 9.46 5.08 7.93
N LYS A 99 9.89 6.20 7.33
CA LYS A 99 10.92 6.18 6.29
C LYS A 99 12.29 5.77 6.80
N GLU A 100 12.60 6.10 8.06
CA GLU A 100 13.96 5.98 8.62
C GLU A 100 14.08 4.85 9.66
N ILE A 101 12.99 4.12 9.94
CA ILE A 101 12.96 3.15 11.05
C ILE A 101 13.76 1.88 10.76
N HIS A 102 13.98 1.52 9.49
CA HIS A 102 14.69 0.30 9.11
C HIS A 102 16.13 0.29 9.63
N GLY A 103 16.82 1.44 9.65
CA GLY A 103 18.16 1.54 10.23
C GLY A 103 18.21 1.21 11.72
N PHE A 104 17.18 1.59 12.49
CA PHE A 104 17.09 1.31 13.92
C PHE A 104 16.62 -0.13 14.23
N HIS A 105 15.95 -0.78 13.28
CA HIS A 105 15.34 -2.10 13.45
C HIS A 105 15.96 -3.16 12.52
N ALA A 106 17.16 -2.91 12.00
CA ALA A 106 17.82 -3.81 11.03
C ALA A 106 18.06 -5.23 11.57
N SER A 107 18.09 -5.41 12.89
CA SER A 107 18.22 -6.72 13.55
C SER A 107 16.88 -7.43 13.80
N LYS A 108 15.75 -6.83 13.41
CA LYS A 108 14.42 -7.44 13.52
C LYS A 108 14.06 -8.13 12.22
N GLU A 109 13.44 -9.29 12.34
CA GLU A 109 12.83 -9.99 11.21
C GLU A 109 11.79 -9.08 10.55
N CYS A 110 11.77 -9.02 9.22
CA CYS A 110 10.91 -8.11 8.44
C CYS A 110 9.42 -8.26 8.83
N THR A 111 9.01 -9.49 9.09
CA THR A 111 7.64 -9.90 9.39
C THR A 111 7.19 -9.54 10.81
N THR A 112 8.14 -9.14 11.67
CA THR A 112 7.82 -8.53 12.98
C THR A 112 6.98 -7.26 12.78
N CYS A 113 7.29 -6.49 11.74
CA CYS A 113 6.62 -5.23 11.44
C CYS A 113 5.60 -5.37 10.29
N HIS A 114 5.98 -6.07 9.22
CA HIS A 114 5.14 -6.30 8.04
C HIS A 114 4.29 -7.57 8.20
N THR A 115 3.41 -7.56 9.21
CA THR A 115 2.77 -8.78 9.73
C THR A 115 1.86 -9.53 8.75
N ASN A 116 1.37 -8.86 7.71
CA ASN A 116 0.44 -9.44 6.74
C ASN A 116 1.09 -9.82 5.41
N ILE A 117 2.41 -9.64 5.28
CA ILE A 117 3.08 -9.72 3.98
C ILE A 117 2.97 -11.10 3.33
N TYR A 118 3.01 -12.17 4.13
CA TYR A 118 2.89 -13.55 3.62
C TYR A 118 1.55 -13.84 2.96
N ALA A 119 0.47 -13.21 3.44
CA ALA A 119 -0.88 -13.37 2.89
C ALA A 119 -1.25 -12.25 1.90
N SER A 120 -0.33 -11.32 1.62
CA SER A 120 -0.60 -10.22 0.71
C SER A 120 -0.63 -10.73 -0.72
N ASN A 121 -1.80 -10.62 -1.34
CA ASN A 121 -2.04 -11.11 -2.69
C ASN A 121 -2.31 -9.99 -3.70
N SER A 122 -2.23 -8.74 -3.24
CA SER A 122 -2.39 -7.55 -4.05
C SER A 122 -1.33 -6.49 -3.71
N SER A 123 -0.83 -5.79 -4.72
CA SER A 123 -0.03 -4.57 -4.54
C SER A 123 -0.83 -3.37 -4.01
N GLU A 124 -2.14 -3.50 -3.86
CA GLU A 124 -3.00 -2.54 -3.16
C GLU A 124 -3.09 -2.82 -1.65
N ASP A 125 -2.63 -3.98 -1.18
CA ASP A 125 -2.68 -4.33 0.24
C ASP A 125 -1.82 -3.36 1.07
N ASN A 126 -2.41 -2.80 2.12
CA ASN A 126 -1.66 -1.97 3.05
C ASN A 126 -0.79 -2.85 3.96
N ASN A 127 0.44 -3.08 3.50
CA ASN A 127 1.46 -3.83 4.21
C ASN A 127 2.34 -2.94 5.10
N TYR A 128 2.00 -1.66 5.29
CA TYR A 128 2.71 -0.83 6.25
C TYR A 128 2.41 -1.29 7.69
N PRO A 129 3.41 -1.27 8.59
CA PRO A 129 3.19 -1.57 10.00
C PRO A 129 2.13 -0.63 10.59
N LYS A 130 1.20 -1.20 11.35
CA LYS A 130 0.21 -0.42 12.08
C LYS A 130 0.84 0.15 13.35
N ALA A 131 0.28 1.23 13.88
CA ALA A 131 0.73 1.80 15.16
C ALA A 131 0.74 0.75 16.30
N SER A 132 -0.23 -0.17 16.29
CA SER A 132 -0.30 -1.28 17.24
C SER A 132 0.91 -2.23 17.16
N THR A 133 1.53 -2.37 15.99
CA THR A 133 2.73 -3.18 15.81
C THR A 133 3.92 -2.57 16.55
N CYS A 134 4.01 -1.24 16.57
CA CYS A 134 5.05 -0.54 17.33
C CYS A 134 4.90 -0.79 18.83
N TRP A 135 3.67 -0.87 19.33
CA TRP A 135 3.39 -1.07 20.77
C TRP A 135 3.73 -2.46 21.30
N LEU A 136 4.07 -3.41 20.42
CA LEU A 136 4.59 -4.71 20.83
C LEU A 136 5.95 -4.58 21.55
N CYS A 137 6.72 -3.53 21.24
CA CYS A 137 8.03 -3.26 21.84
C CYS A 137 8.14 -1.86 22.47
N HIS A 138 7.41 -0.88 21.93
CA HIS A 138 7.41 0.50 22.44
C HIS A 138 6.20 0.75 23.34
N LYS A 139 6.30 1.74 24.23
CA LYS A 139 5.18 2.12 25.10
C LYS A 139 3.97 2.55 24.26
N ASN A 140 2.80 2.02 24.60
CA ASN A 140 1.53 2.44 24.00
C ASN A 140 1.16 3.85 24.51
N PRO A 141 1.06 4.87 23.64
CA PRO A 141 0.72 6.23 24.06
C PRO A 141 -0.75 6.38 24.47
N HIS A 142 -1.59 5.37 24.22
CA HIS A 142 -2.99 5.34 24.63
C HIS A 142 -3.21 4.59 25.95
N GLU A 143 -2.15 4.03 26.55
CA GLU A 143 -2.19 3.52 27.92
C GLU A 143 -1.98 4.67 28.90
N GLY A 144 -3.10 5.27 29.32
CA GLY A 144 -3.16 6.42 30.23
C GLY A 144 -3.92 7.58 29.61
N ILE A 145 -4.94 8.07 30.31
CA ILE A 145 -5.81 9.17 29.87
C ILE A 145 -4.98 10.47 29.80
N GLY A 146 -4.51 10.90 28.63
CA GLY A 146 -3.81 12.19 28.45
C GLY A 146 -3.38 12.49 27.01
N ASP A 147 -3.50 13.76 26.59
CA ASP A 147 -3.24 14.29 25.23
C ASP A 147 -1.91 13.79 24.60
N HIS A 148 -2.03 13.26 23.39
CA HIS A 148 -1.01 12.53 22.61
C HIS A 148 -0.05 13.44 21.83
N ARG A 149 -0.11 14.76 21.98
CA ARG A 149 0.65 15.68 21.13
C ARG A 149 2.11 15.97 21.52
N LEU A 150 2.66 15.41 22.59
CA LEU A 150 4.02 15.77 23.05
C LEU A 150 4.88 14.63 23.63
N GLN A 151 4.74 13.38 23.18
CA GLN A 151 5.71 12.35 23.57
C GLN A 151 6.79 12.25 22.50
N LYS A 152 7.93 12.90 22.76
CA LYS A 152 9.18 12.60 22.06
C LYS A 152 9.52 11.15 22.34
N TRP A 153 9.68 10.39 21.27
CA TRP A 153 10.15 9.02 21.29
C TRP A 153 11.64 9.05 21.62
N ASN A 154 11.95 8.86 22.90
CA ASN A 154 13.31 8.66 23.40
C ASN A 154 13.58 7.16 23.52
#